data_AF-A0A7S0D5S9-F1
#
_entry.id   AF-A0A7S0D5S9-F1
#
_cell.length_a   1.000
_cell.length_b   1.000
_cell.length_c   1.000
_cell.angle_alpha   90.00
_cell.angle_beta   90.00
_cell.angle_gamma   90.00
#
_symmetry.space_group_name_H-M   'P 1'
#
loop_
_entity.id
_entity.type
_entity.pdbx_description
1 polymer ?
#
loop_
_entity_poly.entity_id
_entity_poly.type
_entity_poly.pdbx_seq_one_letter_code
_entity_poly.pdbx_strand_id
1 'polypeptide(L)'
;MAAMTIGALGLIVPPRPNPPSQFTAQMELLGFYGGEQTLYYDRERKMSATRLPGFDFLKKLHLSFSINQTIYTKEKDTFWLSNRKCLPASNGGFKDMWAWLNDAYFAGTDSVNGTECNVWNFTSVKANLSLCAVGDMPLRYFTQTYGALPGANVSAQSTTAIFKNVTVGPPSSSDIEVPKTCYGKPMVCDEDPGGRYLSKDFFIAHPEDKFNISNQDLADVLGDTIFTCVDVIRNNTQKDEYSLISHYRISLDTRYGIYALCNGYPGQCIERDLFHVGREAAFGFKDLAGQCANNSDIGNWYSMPSAGRCESRAQLMDGTCTWLIEERVKTINLTCPFEERGMLKACYEYDPKKPVFDAARIIFENSFASEDPAKGGCKDLGGPTF
;
A
#
# COMPACT_ATOMS: atom_id res chain seq x y z
N MET A 1 -33.75 -24.53 -17.53
CA MET A 1 -33.51 -25.95 -17.86
C MET A 1 -32.12 -26.04 -18.47
N ALA A 2 -31.12 -26.48 -17.71
CA ALA A 2 -29.77 -26.68 -18.24
C ALA A 2 -29.70 -28.06 -18.90
N ALA A 3 -29.30 -28.12 -20.18
CA ALA A 3 -29.10 -29.37 -20.91
C ALA A 3 -27.79 -30.02 -20.46
N MET A 4 -27.84 -31.30 -20.05
CA MET A 4 -26.65 -32.11 -19.80
C MET A 4 -26.01 -32.54 -21.12
N THR A 5 -24.73 -32.23 -21.32
CA THR A 5 -23.94 -32.70 -22.46
C THR A 5 -23.16 -33.94 -22.04
N ILE A 6 -23.38 -35.08 -22.69
CA ILE A 6 -22.69 -36.35 -22.40
C ILE A 6 -21.37 -36.38 -23.17
N GLY A 7 -20.23 -36.34 -22.46
CA GLY A 7 -18.89 -36.51 -23.04
C GLY A 7 -18.53 -37.98 -23.27
N ALA A 8 -17.61 -38.25 -24.20
CA ALA A 8 -17.27 -39.56 -24.76
C ALA A 8 -16.69 -40.64 -23.79
N LEU A 9 -16.69 -40.39 -22.48
CA LEU A 9 -16.34 -41.35 -21.42
C LEU A 9 -17.31 -41.30 -20.22
N GLY A 10 -18.56 -40.85 -20.42
CA GLY A 10 -19.64 -40.96 -19.44
C GLY A 10 -19.48 -40.14 -18.16
N LEU A 11 -18.45 -39.29 -18.04
CA LEU A 11 -18.30 -38.37 -16.92
C LEU A 11 -19.43 -37.35 -16.93
N ILE A 12 -20.25 -37.37 -15.88
CA ILE A 12 -21.31 -36.39 -15.66
C ILE A 12 -20.61 -35.08 -15.29
N VAL A 13 -20.59 -34.12 -16.23
CA VAL A 13 -20.10 -32.78 -15.96
C VAL A 13 -21.21 -32.02 -15.22
N PRO A 14 -20.95 -31.50 -14.00
CA PRO A 14 -21.93 -30.71 -13.29
C PRO A 14 -22.27 -29.43 -14.07
N PRO A 15 -23.45 -28.83 -13.84
CA PRO A 15 -23.74 -27.52 -14.41
C PRO A 15 -22.71 -26.50 -13.92
N ARG A 16 -22.32 -25.61 -14.82
CA ARG A 16 -21.44 -24.49 -14.50
C ARG A 16 -22.10 -23.58 -13.46
N PRO A 17 -21.36 -23.13 -12.42
CA PRO A 17 -21.90 -22.24 -11.41
C PRO A 17 -22.25 -20.88 -12.02
N ASN A 18 -23.35 -20.30 -11.55
CA ASN A 18 -23.72 -18.91 -11.76
C ASN A 18 -23.78 -18.19 -10.41
N PRO A 19 -22.64 -17.73 -9.86
CA PRO A 19 -22.60 -17.13 -8.54
C PRO A 19 -23.59 -15.96 -8.39
N PRO A 20 -24.14 -15.75 -7.18
CA PRO A 20 -25.08 -14.67 -6.91
C PRO A 20 -24.57 -13.32 -7.42
N SER A 21 -25.42 -12.57 -8.13
CA SER A 21 -25.07 -11.23 -8.59
C SER A 21 -24.90 -10.24 -7.44
N GLN A 22 -25.48 -10.54 -6.28
CA GLN A 22 -25.41 -9.72 -5.08
C GLN A 22 -25.21 -10.61 -3.86
N PHE A 23 -24.18 -10.33 -3.07
CA PHE A 23 -23.94 -11.02 -1.81
C PHE A 23 -23.00 -10.22 -0.90
N THR A 24 -23.02 -10.58 0.37
CA THR A 24 -21.98 -10.24 1.35
C THR A 24 -21.28 -11.51 1.80
N ALA A 25 -19.96 -11.48 1.96
CA ALA A 25 -19.20 -12.63 2.47
C ALA A 25 -18.05 -12.17 3.35
N GLN A 26 -17.73 -12.97 4.37
CA GLN A 26 -16.42 -12.95 4.97
C GLN A 26 -15.46 -13.71 4.05
N MET A 27 -14.27 -13.19 3.82
CA MET A 27 -13.24 -13.85 3.03
C MET A 27 -11.99 -13.99 3.88
N GLU A 28 -11.37 -15.15 3.83
CA GLU A 28 -9.98 -15.31 4.24
C GLU A 28 -9.11 -15.26 2.99
N LEU A 29 -8.29 -14.21 2.86
CA LEU A 29 -7.29 -14.16 1.79
C LEU A 29 -6.02 -14.87 2.23
N LEU A 30 -5.51 -15.72 1.35
CA LEU A 30 -4.20 -16.33 1.44
C LEU A 30 -3.31 -15.68 0.38
N GLY A 31 -2.21 -15.07 0.80
CA GLY A 31 -1.28 -14.36 -0.08
C GLY A 31 -0.61 -13.18 0.61
N PHE A 32 -0.12 -12.23 -0.19
CA PHE A 32 0.64 -11.05 0.28
C PHE A 32 -0.17 -10.13 1.21
N TYR A 33 -1.47 -10.01 0.94
CA TYR A 33 -2.43 -9.24 1.75
C TYR A 33 -3.34 -10.18 2.57
N GLY A 34 -2.77 -11.28 3.06
CA GLY A 34 -3.54 -12.30 3.77
C GLY A 34 -4.25 -11.76 5.01
N GLY A 35 -5.31 -12.46 5.39
CA GLY A 35 -6.15 -12.13 6.54
C GLY A 35 -7.63 -12.21 6.24
N GLU A 36 -8.43 -12.15 7.30
CA GLU A 36 -9.89 -12.07 7.18
C GLU A 36 -10.30 -10.71 6.60
N GLN A 37 -11.40 -10.62 5.87
CA GLN A 37 -11.95 -9.39 5.32
C GLN A 37 -13.42 -9.57 4.97
N THR A 38 -14.13 -8.48 4.70
CA THR A 38 -15.54 -8.55 4.30
C THR A 38 -15.73 -7.98 2.91
N LEU A 39 -16.28 -8.78 2.00
CA LEU A 39 -16.65 -8.38 0.65
C LEU A 39 -18.15 -8.08 0.59
N TYR A 40 -18.48 -6.91 0.06
CA TYR A 40 -19.80 -6.53 -0.41
C TYR A 40 -19.75 -6.51 -1.93
N TYR A 41 -20.54 -7.36 -2.59
CA TYR A 41 -20.53 -7.50 -4.03
C TYR A 41 -21.91 -7.21 -4.61
N ASP A 42 -21.96 -6.33 -5.61
CA ASP A 42 -23.20 -5.96 -6.29
C ASP A 42 -22.97 -5.74 -7.79
N ARG A 43 -23.13 -6.82 -8.55
CA ARG A 43 -23.00 -6.82 -10.02
C ARG A 43 -24.04 -5.96 -10.70
N GLU A 44 -25.26 -5.91 -10.17
CA GLU A 44 -26.37 -5.14 -10.77
C GLU A 44 -26.08 -3.63 -10.71
N ARG A 45 -25.56 -3.14 -9.58
CA ARG A 45 -25.11 -1.75 -9.43
C ARG A 45 -23.70 -1.48 -9.98
N LYS A 46 -22.98 -2.53 -10.41
CA LYS A 46 -21.54 -2.47 -10.77
C LYS A 46 -20.70 -1.85 -9.65
N MET A 47 -20.86 -2.38 -8.44
CA MET A 47 -20.15 -1.89 -7.25
C MET A 47 -19.61 -3.06 -6.43
N SER A 48 -18.49 -2.81 -5.76
CA SER A 48 -18.05 -3.65 -4.66
C SER A 48 -17.39 -2.81 -3.58
N ALA A 49 -17.38 -3.33 -2.36
CA ALA A 49 -16.57 -2.80 -1.27
C ALA A 49 -15.86 -3.96 -0.57
N THR A 50 -14.60 -3.79 -0.23
CA THR A 50 -13.82 -4.77 0.52
C THR A 50 -13.23 -4.11 1.76
N ARG A 51 -13.73 -4.51 2.93
CA ARG A 51 -13.26 -4.03 4.24
C ARG A 51 -12.12 -4.91 4.72
N LEU A 52 -10.97 -4.30 4.96
CA LEU A 52 -9.75 -4.94 5.41
C LEU A 52 -9.58 -4.63 6.91
N PRO A 53 -9.42 -5.64 7.80
CA PRO A 53 -9.31 -5.45 9.25
C PRO A 53 -7.91 -4.96 9.68
N GLY A 54 -7.24 -4.17 8.85
CA GLY A 54 -5.84 -3.82 8.97
C GLY A 54 -4.90 -4.95 8.50
N PHE A 55 -3.62 -4.64 8.35
CA PHE A 55 -2.64 -5.62 7.88
C PHE A 55 -2.20 -6.54 9.03
N ASP A 56 -2.37 -7.86 8.87
CA ASP A 56 -1.97 -8.84 9.88
C ASP A 56 -0.47 -8.81 10.20
N PHE A 57 0.38 -8.39 9.26
CA PHE A 57 1.81 -8.23 9.55
C PHE A 57 2.08 -7.14 10.60
N LEU A 58 1.25 -6.09 10.66
CA LEU A 58 1.40 -5.03 11.67
C LEU A 58 1.03 -5.55 13.06
N LYS A 59 0.08 -6.50 13.15
CA LYS A 59 -0.20 -7.23 14.39
C LYS A 59 0.99 -8.08 14.83
N LYS A 60 1.72 -8.71 13.88
CA LYS A 60 2.96 -9.44 14.18
C LYS A 60 4.07 -8.53 14.68
N LEU A 61 4.08 -7.28 14.24
CA LEU A 61 4.95 -6.23 14.78
C LEU A 61 4.44 -5.65 16.09
N HIS A 62 3.40 -6.24 16.71
CA HIS A 62 2.77 -5.78 17.95
C HIS A 62 2.42 -4.28 17.99
N LEU A 63 2.19 -3.69 16.82
CA LEU A 63 1.74 -2.30 16.71
C LEU A 63 0.27 -2.26 17.14
N SER A 64 -0.03 -1.48 18.18
CA SER A 64 -1.39 -1.36 18.75
C SER A 64 -2.34 -0.54 17.86
N PHE A 65 -1.88 -0.10 16.70
CA PHE A 65 -2.65 0.71 15.78
C PHE A 65 -3.56 -0.17 14.91
N SER A 66 -4.77 0.32 14.68
CA SER A 66 -5.70 -0.28 13.72
C SER A 66 -5.84 0.64 12.51
N ILE A 67 -5.88 0.04 11.32
CA ILE A 67 -6.18 0.75 10.09
C ILE A 67 -7.55 0.28 9.65
N ASN A 68 -8.51 1.20 9.62
CA ASN A 68 -9.80 0.94 9.00
C ASN A 68 -9.68 1.24 7.50
N GLN A 69 -9.49 0.19 6.71
CA GLN A 69 -9.33 0.31 5.27
C GLN A 69 -10.53 -0.32 4.53
N THR A 70 -11.06 0.42 3.57
CA THR A 70 -12.07 -0.08 2.63
C THR A 70 -11.68 0.27 1.21
N ILE A 71 -11.63 -0.74 0.33
CA ILE A 71 -11.47 -0.54 -1.11
C ILE A 71 -12.87 -0.54 -1.71
N TYR A 72 -13.26 0.56 -2.33
CA TYR A 72 -14.50 0.65 -3.09
C TYR A 72 -14.20 0.55 -4.57
N THR A 73 -15.02 -0.19 -5.30
CA THR A 73 -15.05 -0.14 -6.76
C THR A 73 -16.45 0.26 -7.24
N LYS A 74 -16.48 1.12 -8.25
CA LYS A 74 -17.65 1.53 -9.03
C LYS A 74 -17.35 1.31 -10.49
N GLU A 75 -18.34 1.39 -11.38
CA GLU A 75 -18.18 1.10 -12.82
C GLU A 75 -16.85 1.58 -13.45
N LYS A 76 -16.39 2.80 -13.14
CA LYS A 76 -15.16 3.38 -13.70
C LYS A 76 -14.09 3.77 -12.68
N ASP A 77 -14.42 3.71 -11.39
CA ASP A 77 -13.60 4.30 -10.34
C ASP A 77 -13.26 3.26 -9.26
N THR A 78 -12.09 3.41 -8.67
CA THR A 78 -11.71 2.68 -7.45
C THR A 78 -11.20 3.69 -6.43
N PHE A 79 -11.63 3.53 -5.18
CA PHE A 79 -11.24 4.39 -4.07
C PHE A 79 -10.67 3.55 -2.94
N TRP A 80 -9.55 4.00 -2.38
CA TRP A 80 -8.95 3.45 -1.17
C TRP A 80 -9.28 4.40 -0.03
N LEU A 81 -10.17 3.98 0.85
CA LEU A 81 -10.48 4.70 2.07
C LEU A 81 -9.65 4.11 3.20
N SER A 82 -8.74 4.87 3.79
CA SER A 82 -7.95 4.47 4.96
C SER A 82 -8.14 5.50 6.07
N ASN A 83 -8.71 5.10 7.21
CA ASN A 83 -8.94 6.00 8.35
C ASN A 83 -9.58 7.34 7.94
N ARG A 84 -10.61 7.30 7.08
CA ARG A 84 -11.32 8.46 6.49
C ARG A 84 -10.57 9.27 5.42
N LYS A 85 -9.26 9.06 5.23
CA LYS A 85 -8.51 9.56 4.06
C LYS A 85 -8.92 8.74 2.84
N CYS A 86 -9.26 9.42 1.74
CA CYS A 86 -9.69 8.75 0.52
C CYS A 86 -8.75 9.06 -0.64
N LEU A 87 -8.25 8.02 -1.29
CA LEU A 87 -7.33 8.09 -2.41
C LEU A 87 -7.98 7.44 -3.65
N PRO A 88 -8.04 8.11 -4.82
CA PRO A 88 -8.43 7.43 -6.04
C PRO A 88 -7.31 6.50 -6.52
N ALA A 89 -7.67 5.32 -7.02
CA ALA A 89 -6.72 4.45 -7.72
C ALA A 89 -6.74 4.76 -9.22
N SER A 90 -5.57 4.92 -9.81
CA SER A 90 -5.39 5.44 -11.18
C SER A 90 -5.86 4.54 -12.31
N ASN A 91 -6.24 3.28 -12.06
CA ASN A 91 -6.69 2.33 -13.09
C ASN A 91 -7.75 1.35 -12.54
N GLY A 92 -8.82 1.93 -12.02
CA GLY A 92 -9.85 1.20 -11.29
C GLY A 92 -11.12 0.90 -12.07
N GLY A 93 -12.04 0.27 -11.37
CA GLY A 93 -13.40 0.06 -11.82
C GLY A 93 -13.94 -1.30 -11.41
N PHE A 94 -15.25 -1.38 -11.27
CA PHE A 94 -15.94 -2.63 -11.02
C PHE A 94 -15.72 -3.56 -12.22
N LYS A 95 -15.24 -4.76 -11.93
CA LYS A 95 -15.15 -5.87 -12.86
C LYS A 95 -15.94 -7.02 -12.26
N ASP A 96 -16.82 -7.62 -13.06
CA ASP A 96 -17.53 -8.81 -12.62
C ASP A 96 -16.50 -9.94 -12.43
N MET A 97 -16.23 -10.30 -11.18
CA MET A 97 -15.22 -11.30 -10.83
C MET A 97 -15.60 -12.72 -11.30
N TRP A 98 -16.83 -12.91 -11.77
CA TRP A 98 -17.37 -14.18 -12.27
C TRP A 98 -17.50 -14.24 -13.80
N ALA A 99 -17.20 -13.15 -14.52
CA ALA A 99 -17.42 -13.07 -15.97
C ALA A 99 -16.67 -14.17 -16.77
N TRP A 100 -15.52 -14.60 -16.27
CA TRP A 100 -14.69 -15.65 -16.88
C TRP A 100 -15.30 -17.05 -16.82
N LEU A 101 -16.31 -17.28 -15.95
CA LEU A 101 -16.94 -18.60 -15.82
C LEU A 101 -17.57 -19.05 -17.13
N ASN A 102 -18.04 -18.12 -17.96
CA ASN A 102 -18.60 -18.43 -19.28
C ASN A 102 -17.65 -19.25 -20.17
N ASP A 103 -16.34 -19.06 -19.99
CA ASP A 103 -15.28 -19.73 -20.74
C ASP A 103 -14.55 -20.81 -19.90
N ALA A 104 -15.01 -21.06 -18.68
CA ALA A 104 -14.39 -22.03 -17.79
C ALA A 104 -14.74 -23.47 -18.15
N TYR A 105 -13.81 -24.38 -17.85
CA TYR A 105 -13.98 -25.83 -17.96
C TYR A 105 -14.02 -26.48 -16.57
N PHE A 106 -14.77 -27.57 -16.45
CA PHE A 106 -14.79 -28.38 -15.23
C PHE A 106 -13.46 -29.11 -15.06
N ALA A 107 -12.81 -28.91 -13.91
CA ALA A 107 -11.49 -29.42 -13.61
C ALA A 107 -11.47 -30.56 -12.57
N GLY A 108 -12.65 -30.99 -12.09
CA GLY A 108 -12.79 -32.04 -11.09
C GLY A 108 -13.47 -31.55 -9.82
N THR A 109 -13.34 -32.32 -8.74
CA THR A 109 -13.82 -31.96 -7.40
C THR A 109 -12.66 -31.66 -6.46
N ASP A 110 -12.92 -30.88 -5.42
CA ASP A 110 -11.99 -30.61 -4.32
C ASP A 110 -12.79 -30.44 -3.01
N SER A 111 -12.11 -30.30 -1.88
CA SER A 111 -12.73 -30.00 -0.60
C SER A 111 -12.17 -28.73 0.02
N VAL A 112 -13.07 -27.86 0.49
CA VAL A 112 -12.73 -26.64 1.22
C VAL A 112 -13.38 -26.73 2.59
N ASN A 113 -12.56 -26.80 3.64
CA ASN A 113 -13.01 -26.96 5.03
C ASN A 113 -13.99 -28.14 5.22
N GLY A 114 -13.70 -29.27 4.57
CA GLY A 114 -14.52 -30.49 4.65
C GLY A 114 -15.77 -30.48 3.77
N THR A 115 -16.04 -29.40 3.04
CA THR A 115 -17.15 -29.33 2.07
C THR A 115 -16.63 -29.65 0.67
N GLU A 116 -17.16 -30.71 0.06
CA GLU A 116 -16.85 -31.05 -1.33
C GLU A 116 -17.45 -30.02 -2.31
N CYS A 117 -16.68 -29.61 -3.32
CA CYS A 117 -17.11 -28.65 -4.32
C CYS A 117 -16.59 -28.99 -5.72
N ASN A 118 -17.27 -28.47 -6.73
CA ASN A 118 -16.89 -28.59 -8.13
C ASN A 118 -15.91 -27.49 -8.50
N VAL A 119 -14.78 -27.86 -9.09
CA VAL A 119 -13.73 -26.94 -9.50
C VAL A 119 -13.91 -26.55 -10.96
N TRP A 120 -13.89 -25.26 -11.21
CA TRP A 120 -13.96 -24.67 -12.54
C TRP A 120 -12.73 -23.83 -12.78
N ASN A 121 -12.00 -24.11 -13.86
CA ASN A 121 -10.76 -23.43 -14.19
C ASN A 121 -10.89 -22.65 -15.49
N PHE A 122 -10.13 -21.56 -15.55
CA PHE A 122 -9.90 -20.78 -16.75
C PHE A 122 -8.43 -20.38 -16.80
N THR A 123 -7.82 -20.58 -17.96
CA THR A 123 -6.43 -20.22 -18.22
C THR A 123 -6.37 -19.35 -19.45
N SER A 124 -5.62 -18.27 -19.36
CA SER A 124 -5.32 -17.35 -20.45
C SER A 124 -3.85 -16.95 -20.39
N VAL A 125 -3.37 -16.26 -21.43
CA VAL A 125 -2.02 -15.69 -21.43
C VAL A 125 -1.79 -14.64 -20.33
N LYS A 126 -2.85 -14.11 -19.71
CA LYS A 126 -2.77 -13.07 -18.67
C LYS A 126 -3.12 -13.56 -17.27
N ALA A 127 -3.82 -14.68 -17.14
CA ALA A 127 -4.27 -15.15 -15.84
C ALA A 127 -4.66 -16.64 -15.83
N ASN A 128 -4.48 -17.27 -14.67
CA ASN A 128 -5.14 -18.50 -14.26
C ASN A 128 -6.15 -18.19 -13.16
N LEU A 129 -7.39 -18.62 -13.36
CA LEU A 129 -8.50 -18.42 -12.44
C LEU A 129 -9.11 -19.78 -12.11
N SER A 130 -9.49 -19.98 -10.85
CA SER A 130 -10.15 -21.21 -10.41
C SER A 130 -11.23 -20.89 -9.37
N LEU A 131 -12.40 -21.52 -9.50
CA LEU A 131 -13.49 -21.43 -8.55
C LEU A 131 -13.90 -22.83 -8.09
N CYS A 132 -13.86 -23.07 -6.78
CA CYS A 132 -14.53 -24.21 -6.17
C CYS A 132 -15.89 -23.76 -5.64
N ALA A 133 -16.96 -24.36 -6.15
CA ALA A 133 -18.34 -23.98 -5.83
C ALA A 133 -19.26 -25.19 -5.55
N VAL A 134 -20.25 -24.97 -4.68
CA VAL A 134 -21.35 -25.92 -4.42
C VAL A 134 -22.63 -25.36 -5.03
N GLY A 135 -23.05 -25.93 -6.16
CA GLY A 135 -24.05 -25.29 -7.01
C GLY A 135 -23.54 -23.91 -7.44
N ASP A 136 -24.29 -22.86 -7.12
CA ASP A 136 -23.92 -21.47 -7.42
C ASP A 136 -23.11 -20.79 -6.29
N MET A 137 -22.93 -21.44 -5.14
CA MET A 137 -22.28 -20.80 -3.99
C MET A 137 -20.75 -20.93 -4.07
N PRO A 138 -20.00 -19.80 -4.09
CA PRO A 138 -18.54 -19.83 -4.11
C PRO A 138 -17.99 -20.26 -2.75
N LEU A 139 -17.03 -21.18 -2.72
CA LEU A 139 -16.29 -21.57 -1.51
C LEU A 139 -14.83 -21.11 -1.55
N ARG A 140 -14.16 -21.27 -2.70
CA ARG A 140 -12.76 -20.84 -2.87
C ARG A 140 -12.56 -20.26 -4.26
N TYR A 141 -12.02 -19.04 -4.33
CA TYR A 141 -11.62 -18.40 -5.57
C TYR A 141 -10.10 -18.22 -5.58
N PHE A 142 -9.43 -18.76 -6.58
CA PHE A 142 -8.02 -18.57 -6.81
C PHE A 142 -7.82 -17.71 -8.04
N THR A 143 -6.91 -16.75 -7.92
CA THR A 143 -6.44 -15.93 -9.02
C THR A 143 -4.93 -15.99 -9.08
N GLN A 144 -4.40 -16.08 -10.27
CA GLN A 144 -3.00 -15.85 -10.56
C GLN A 144 -2.93 -14.99 -11.81
N THR A 145 -2.34 -13.81 -11.71
CA THR A 145 -2.19 -12.89 -12.84
C THR A 145 -0.75 -12.86 -13.29
N TYR A 146 -0.56 -12.76 -14.60
CA TYR A 146 0.73 -12.68 -15.28
C TYR A 146 0.84 -11.29 -15.91
N GLY A 147 1.80 -10.51 -15.43
CA GLY A 147 2.06 -9.19 -16.00
C GLY A 147 3.36 -8.62 -15.46
N ALA A 148 4.01 -7.79 -16.27
CA ALA A 148 4.95 -6.81 -15.75
C ALA A 148 4.11 -5.72 -15.09
N LEU A 149 4.17 -5.61 -13.76
CA LEU A 149 3.91 -4.30 -13.16
C LEU A 149 4.94 -3.33 -13.75
N PRO A 150 4.60 -2.05 -13.98
CA PRO A 150 5.59 -1.06 -14.39
C PRO A 150 6.82 -1.16 -13.47
N GLY A 151 7.98 -1.53 -14.02
CA GLY A 151 9.23 -1.70 -13.27
C GLY A 151 9.51 -3.09 -12.67
N ALA A 152 8.64 -4.10 -12.82
CA ALA A 152 8.90 -5.46 -12.31
C ALA A 152 9.12 -6.48 -13.43
N ASN A 153 10.18 -7.30 -13.31
CA ASN A 153 10.30 -8.55 -14.06
C ASN A 153 9.04 -9.41 -13.83
N VAL A 154 8.53 -10.06 -14.89
CA VAL A 154 7.25 -10.80 -14.90
C VAL A 154 7.07 -11.60 -13.61
N SER A 155 6.26 -11.08 -12.71
CA SER A 155 5.96 -11.72 -11.43
C SER A 155 4.53 -12.23 -11.50
N ALA A 156 4.36 -13.53 -11.29
CA ALA A 156 3.04 -14.09 -11.11
C ALA A 156 2.56 -13.68 -9.71
N GLN A 157 1.46 -12.91 -9.64
CA GLN A 157 0.81 -12.62 -8.37
C GLN A 157 -0.36 -13.56 -8.21
N SER A 158 -0.34 -14.37 -7.15
CA SER A 158 -1.46 -15.24 -6.80
C SER A 158 -2.16 -14.78 -5.53
N THR A 159 -3.46 -15.02 -5.47
CA THR A 159 -4.29 -14.79 -4.31
C THR A 159 -5.39 -15.84 -4.27
N THR A 160 -5.59 -16.44 -3.10
CA THR A 160 -6.71 -17.34 -2.84
C THR A 160 -7.66 -16.67 -1.86
N ALA A 161 -8.94 -16.58 -2.19
CA ALA A 161 -10.01 -16.16 -1.30
C ALA A 161 -10.84 -17.38 -0.89
N ILE A 162 -10.98 -17.62 0.41
CA ILE A 162 -11.91 -18.61 0.97
C ILE A 162 -13.13 -17.86 1.48
N PHE A 163 -14.30 -18.13 0.89
CA PHE A 163 -15.55 -17.48 1.27
C PHE A 163 -16.19 -18.19 2.46
N LYS A 164 -16.61 -17.41 3.45
CA LYS A 164 -17.28 -17.82 4.68
C LYS A 164 -18.54 -16.96 4.87
N ASN A 165 -19.55 -17.52 5.52
CA ASN A 165 -20.75 -16.77 5.94
C ASN A 165 -21.41 -15.96 4.79
N VAL A 166 -21.52 -16.58 3.61
CA VAL A 166 -22.08 -15.91 2.42
C VAL A 166 -23.58 -15.66 2.63
N THR A 167 -23.98 -14.40 2.56
CA THR A 167 -25.37 -13.94 2.61
C THR A 167 -25.77 -13.43 1.24
N VAL A 168 -26.71 -14.11 0.58
CA VAL A 168 -27.21 -13.73 -0.75
C VAL A 168 -28.21 -12.58 -0.64
N GLY A 169 -28.08 -11.62 -1.54
CA GLY A 169 -28.95 -10.43 -1.61
C GLY A 169 -28.15 -9.13 -1.71
N PRO A 170 -28.82 -8.00 -1.97
CA PRO A 170 -28.17 -6.70 -2.11
C PRO A 170 -27.51 -6.28 -0.78
N PRO A 171 -26.21 -5.90 -0.80
CA PRO A 171 -25.58 -5.24 0.33
C PRO A 171 -26.30 -3.93 0.68
N SER A 172 -26.24 -3.53 1.96
CA SER A 172 -26.78 -2.24 2.39
C SER A 172 -26.07 -1.09 1.66
N SER A 173 -26.79 0.00 1.36
CA SER A 173 -26.19 1.17 0.72
C SER A 173 -25.00 1.72 1.52
N SER A 174 -25.09 1.77 2.85
CA SER A 174 -24.00 2.25 3.70
C SER A 174 -22.73 1.39 3.64
N ASP A 175 -22.84 0.11 3.25
CA ASP A 175 -21.68 -0.77 3.18
C ASP A 175 -20.91 -0.64 1.87
N ILE A 176 -21.60 -0.31 0.77
CA ILE A 176 -21.04 -0.35 -0.58
C ILE A 176 -20.88 1.04 -1.22
N GLU A 177 -21.62 2.05 -0.75
CA GLU A 177 -21.53 3.40 -1.27
C GLU A 177 -20.23 4.10 -0.84
N VAL A 178 -19.52 4.62 -1.84
CA VAL A 178 -18.32 5.45 -1.64
C VAL A 178 -18.72 6.71 -0.85
N PRO A 179 -18.04 7.03 0.26
CA PRO A 179 -18.30 8.25 1.00
C PRO A 179 -18.16 9.52 0.15
N LYS A 180 -19.02 10.52 0.40
CA LYS A 180 -19.00 11.80 -0.34
C LYS A 180 -17.64 12.51 -0.29
N THR A 181 -16.89 12.32 0.81
CA THR A 181 -15.56 12.89 1.00
C THR A 181 -14.56 12.47 -0.07
N CYS A 182 -14.73 11.29 -0.69
CA CYS A 182 -13.88 10.81 -1.77
C CYS A 182 -14.00 11.61 -3.07
N TYR A 183 -15.12 12.30 -3.29
CA TYR A 183 -15.35 13.09 -4.50
C TYR A 183 -15.00 14.57 -4.34
N GLY A 184 -14.86 15.03 -3.09
CA GLY A 184 -14.54 16.42 -2.76
C GLY A 184 -13.14 16.85 -3.22
N LYS A 185 -12.85 18.15 -3.06
CA LYS A 185 -11.47 18.65 -3.20
C LYS A 185 -10.60 18.01 -2.11
N PRO A 186 -9.33 17.66 -2.41
CA PRO A 186 -8.39 17.22 -1.38
C PRO A 186 -8.36 18.20 -0.21
N MET A 187 -8.41 17.65 1.00
CA MET A 187 -8.26 18.44 2.21
C MET A 187 -6.80 18.89 2.32
N VAL A 188 -6.61 20.14 2.71
CA VAL A 188 -5.30 20.71 3.06
C VAL A 188 -5.39 21.11 4.53
N CYS A 189 -4.36 20.80 5.31
CA CYS A 189 -4.31 21.18 6.72
C CYS A 189 -4.24 22.70 6.90
N ASP A 190 -4.66 23.17 8.05
CA ASP A 190 -4.29 24.50 8.53
C ASP A 190 -2.77 24.57 8.77
N GLU A 191 -2.27 25.79 8.95
CA GLU A 191 -0.86 26.02 9.27
C GLU A 191 -0.48 25.32 10.58
N ASP A 192 0.70 24.68 10.60
CA ASP A 192 1.24 24.06 11.80
C ASP A 192 1.52 25.15 12.87
N PRO A 193 1.30 24.89 14.17
CA PRO A 193 1.67 25.80 15.25
C PRO A 193 3.14 26.29 15.21
N GLY A 194 4.05 25.52 14.61
CA GLY A 194 5.44 25.93 14.37
C GLY A 194 5.59 27.04 13.31
N GLY A 195 4.53 27.38 12.60
CA GLY A 195 4.48 28.38 11.53
C GLY A 195 4.22 27.75 10.16
N ARG A 196 3.84 28.61 9.20
CA ARG A 196 3.57 28.20 7.81
C ARG A 196 4.78 27.59 7.11
N TYR A 197 5.99 28.07 7.40
CA TYR A 197 7.20 27.59 6.74
C TYR A 197 8.17 27.01 7.75
N LEU A 198 8.57 25.75 7.54
CA LEU A 198 9.49 25.03 8.43
C LEU A 198 10.61 24.39 7.61
N SER A 199 11.84 24.47 8.13
CA SER A 199 12.96 23.64 7.69
C SER A 199 13.00 22.36 8.53
N LYS A 200 13.03 21.21 7.87
CA LYS A 200 13.03 19.88 8.50
C LYS A 200 14.03 18.95 7.82
N ASP A 201 14.48 17.97 8.59
CA ASP A 201 15.35 16.89 8.11
C ASP A 201 14.49 15.73 7.56
N PHE A 202 14.86 15.26 6.37
CA PHE A 202 14.19 14.18 5.65
C PHE A 202 15.18 13.11 5.21
N PHE A 203 14.69 11.88 5.14
CA PHE A 203 15.47 10.70 4.75
C PHE A 203 14.75 9.93 3.66
N ILE A 204 15.54 9.26 2.82
CA ILE A 204 15.06 8.39 1.75
C ILE A 204 16.11 7.33 1.44
N ALA A 205 15.68 6.07 1.38
CA ALA A 205 16.46 4.97 0.81
C ALA A 205 16.28 4.92 -0.72
N HIS A 206 17.38 4.81 -1.47
CA HIS A 206 17.34 4.88 -2.93
C HIS A 206 18.48 4.09 -3.61
N PRO A 207 18.36 3.79 -4.92
CA PRO A 207 19.47 3.25 -5.71
C PRO A 207 20.61 4.26 -5.90
N GLU A 208 21.82 3.75 -6.19
CA GLU A 208 23.06 4.53 -6.19
C GLU A 208 23.05 5.76 -7.12
N ASP A 209 22.30 5.70 -8.22
CA ASP A 209 22.26 6.75 -9.25
C ASP A 209 21.01 7.65 -9.17
N LYS A 210 20.17 7.53 -8.12
CA LYS A 210 18.86 8.20 -8.03
C LYS A 210 18.76 9.22 -6.90
N PHE A 211 19.27 10.43 -7.15
CA PHE A 211 19.24 11.54 -6.17
C PHE A 211 18.08 12.53 -6.34
N ASN A 212 17.26 12.41 -7.39
CA ASN A 212 16.14 13.33 -7.58
C ASN A 212 14.95 12.94 -6.69
N ILE A 213 14.71 13.75 -5.67
CA ILE A 213 13.61 13.56 -4.72
C ILE A 213 12.27 14.16 -5.16
N SER A 214 12.19 14.72 -6.38
CA SER A 214 10.93 15.19 -6.93
C SER A 214 10.06 14.00 -7.33
N ASN A 215 8.79 14.02 -6.94
CA ASN A 215 7.87 12.90 -7.01
C ASN A 215 8.38 11.64 -6.27
N GLN A 216 9.05 11.83 -5.13
CA GLN A 216 9.41 10.74 -4.22
C GLN A 216 8.71 10.88 -2.87
N ASP A 217 8.60 9.76 -2.18
CA ASP A 217 8.22 9.68 -0.79
C ASP A 217 9.49 9.77 0.07
N LEU A 218 9.44 10.67 1.05
CA LEU A 218 10.48 10.87 2.05
C LEU A 218 9.87 10.68 3.42
N ALA A 219 10.70 10.58 4.44
CA ALA A 219 10.23 10.47 5.81
C ALA A 219 11.06 11.29 6.77
N ASP A 220 10.49 11.62 7.93
CA ASP A 220 11.32 12.02 9.07
C ASP A 220 12.10 10.81 9.61
N VAL A 221 13.01 11.04 10.56
CA VAL A 221 13.91 10.00 11.05
C VAL A 221 13.18 8.76 11.58
N LEU A 222 12.06 8.94 12.27
CA LEU A 222 11.28 7.83 12.80
C LEU A 222 10.48 7.14 11.69
N GLY A 223 9.87 7.90 10.79
CA GLY A 223 9.17 7.37 9.64
C GLY A 223 10.06 6.53 8.72
N ASP A 224 11.29 6.98 8.46
CA ASP A 224 12.25 6.26 7.59
C ASP A 224 12.85 5.05 8.30
N THR A 225 13.10 5.15 9.61
CA THR A 225 13.47 3.98 10.43
C THR A 225 12.41 2.89 10.33
N ILE A 226 11.13 3.26 10.47
CA ILE A 226 10.01 2.31 10.36
C ILE A 226 9.95 1.70 8.96
N PHE A 227 10.01 2.54 7.91
CA PHE A 227 9.98 2.10 6.53
C PHE A 227 11.11 1.12 6.24
N THR A 228 12.36 1.52 6.45
CA THR A 228 13.54 0.72 6.14
C THR A 228 13.61 -0.58 6.97
N CYS A 229 13.23 -0.57 8.25
CA CYS A 229 13.11 -1.80 9.05
C CYS A 229 12.10 -2.78 8.44
N VAL A 230 10.90 -2.31 8.09
CA VAL A 230 9.87 -3.17 7.49
C VAL A 230 10.30 -3.67 6.13
N ASP A 231 10.95 -2.83 5.33
CA ASP A 231 11.37 -3.16 3.98
C ASP A 231 12.47 -4.24 3.97
N VAL A 232 13.46 -4.12 4.87
CA VAL A 232 14.52 -5.13 5.03
C VAL A 232 13.97 -6.44 5.60
N ILE A 233 13.09 -6.41 6.61
CA ILE A 233 12.46 -7.62 7.17
C ILE A 233 11.69 -8.40 6.09
N ARG A 234 11.12 -7.69 5.11
CA ARG A 234 10.36 -8.27 4.00
C ARG A 234 11.21 -8.59 2.78
N ASN A 235 12.51 -8.31 2.82
CA ASN A 235 13.45 -8.44 1.71
C ASN A 235 13.01 -7.64 0.46
N ASN A 236 12.34 -6.50 0.66
CA ASN A 236 11.93 -5.60 -0.41
C ASN A 236 13.10 -4.70 -0.87
N THR A 237 14.08 -4.44 -0.01
CA THR A 237 15.22 -3.57 -0.36
C THR A 237 16.00 -4.07 -1.57
N GLN A 238 16.12 -5.39 -1.73
CA GLN A 238 16.73 -6.00 -2.92
C GLN A 238 15.88 -5.81 -4.18
N LYS A 239 14.55 -5.84 -4.04
CA LYS A 239 13.61 -5.69 -5.14
C LYS A 239 13.63 -4.26 -5.69
N ASP A 240 13.75 -3.28 -4.80
CA ASP A 240 13.75 -1.86 -5.15
C ASP A 240 15.18 -1.31 -5.35
N GLU A 241 16.19 -2.17 -5.26
CA GLU A 241 17.61 -1.86 -5.47
C GLU A 241 18.16 -0.75 -4.55
N TYR A 242 17.61 -0.64 -3.34
CA TYR A 242 18.08 0.32 -2.35
C TYR A 242 19.51 -0.02 -1.91
N SER A 243 20.41 0.94 -2.10
CA SER A 243 21.84 0.81 -1.76
C SER A 243 22.34 1.98 -0.92
N LEU A 244 21.67 3.13 -1.00
CA LEU A 244 22.01 4.36 -0.29
C LEU A 244 20.85 4.83 0.59
N ILE A 245 21.18 5.60 1.62
CA ILE A 245 20.22 6.46 2.32
C ILE A 245 20.77 7.89 2.29
N SER A 246 19.95 8.84 1.85
CA SER A 246 20.31 10.26 1.82
C SER A 246 19.48 11.06 2.82
N HIS A 247 20.16 11.98 3.51
CA HIS A 247 19.59 12.97 4.42
C HIS A 247 19.56 14.34 3.73
N TYR A 248 18.37 14.93 3.66
CA TYR A 248 18.11 16.25 3.11
C TYR A 248 17.62 17.20 4.20
N ARG A 249 17.96 18.47 4.06
CA ARG A 249 17.27 19.55 4.75
C ARG A 249 16.36 20.27 3.77
N ILE A 250 15.08 20.35 4.10
CA ILE A 250 14.05 20.85 3.20
C ILE A 250 13.20 21.87 3.95
N SER A 251 13.03 23.04 3.33
CA SER A 251 12.07 24.05 3.75
C SER A 251 10.73 23.82 3.06
N LEU A 252 9.62 23.79 3.79
CA LEU A 252 8.29 23.49 3.24
C LEU A 252 7.17 24.34 3.83
N ASP A 253 6.06 24.43 3.09
CA ASP A 253 4.76 24.93 3.54
C ASP A 253 4.04 23.84 4.36
N THR A 254 3.68 24.15 5.60
CA THR A 254 3.10 23.22 6.56
C THR A 254 1.61 23.00 6.39
N ARG A 255 0.97 23.66 5.42
CA ARG A 255 -0.40 23.35 4.99
C ARG A 255 -0.37 22.07 4.16
N TYR A 256 -0.22 20.94 4.86
CA TYR A 256 0.00 19.64 4.22
C TYR A 256 -1.21 19.18 3.42
N GLY A 257 -0.96 18.70 2.21
CA GLY A 257 -1.93 18.00 1.39
C GLY A 257 -2.12 16.55 1.85
N ILE A 258 -2.97 15.82 1.13
CA ILE A 258 -3.14 14.38 1.31
C ILE A 258 -1.85 13.70 0.84
N TYR A 259 -1.24 12.83 1.66
CA TYR A 259 -0.10 12.04 1.20
C TYR A 259 -0.46 11.18 -0.02
N ALA A 260 0.29 11.39 -1.09
CA ALA A 260 0.28 10.62 -2.31
C ALA A 260 1.29 9.48 -2.23
N LEU A 261 1.05 8.38 -2.95
CA LEU A 261 2.12 7.42 -3.21
C LEU A 261 3.01 7.99 -4.32
N CYS A 262 4.18 8.52 -3.95
CA CYS A 262 5.17 9.05 -4.87
C CYS A 262 6.39 8.11 -4.90
N ASN A 263 6.35 7.10 -5.77
CA ASN A 263 7.36 6.04 -5.79
C ASN A 263 7.90 5.79 -7.20
N GLY A 264 8.97 5.00 -7.29
CA GLY A 264 9.60 4.57 -8.53
C GLY A 264 10.76 5.47 -8.97
N TYR A 265 11.54 5.01 -9.95
CA TYR A 265 12.68 5.77 -10.49
C TYR A 265 12.65 5.74 -12.02
N PRO A 266 12.20 6.82 -12.71
CA PRO A 266 11.85 8.14 -12.17
C PRO A 266 10.56 8.12 -11.32
N GLY A 267 10.49 9.04 -10.36
CA GLY A 267 9.37 9.14 -9.42
C GLY A 267 8.07 9.57 -10.07
N GLN A 268 6.97 8.93 -9.65
CA GLN A 268 5.63 9.29 -10.05
C GLN A 268 4.70 9.33 -8.84
N CYS A 269 4.01 10.46 -8.67
CA CYS A 269 2.94 10.61 -7.69
C CYS A 269 1.60 10.16 -8.26
N ILE A 270 0.87 9.37 -7.51
CA ILE A 270 -0.51 8.96 -7.82
C ILE A 270 -1.44 9.61 -6.79
N GLU A 271 -1.94 10.81 -7.08
CA GLU A 271 -2.94 11.49 -6.23
C GLU A 271 -3.64 12.68 -6.92
N ARG A 272 -4.63 13.27 -6.26
CA ARG A 272 -5.38 14.46 -6.73
C ARG A 272 -4.72 15.79 -6.38
N ASP A 273 -3.98 15.87 -5.28
CA ASP A 273 -3.20 17.06 -4.92
C ASP A 273 -1.73 16.81 -5.25
N LEU A 274 -1.28 17.44 -6.33
CA LEU A 274 0.10 17.35 -6.79
C LEU A 274 0.87 18.65 -6.53
N PHE A 275 0.32 19.57 -5.72
CA PHE A 275 0.94 20.86 -5.43
C PHE A 275 1.47 20.94 -4.00
N HIS A 276 0.69 20.53 -2.99
CA HIS A 276 1.15 20.56 -1.60
C HIS A 276 2.04 19.36 -1.27
N VAL A 277 2.96 19.53 -0.32
CA VAL A 277 3.62 18.40 0.34
C VAL A 277 2.54 17.58 1.03
N GLY A 278 2.35 16.34 0.60
CA GLY A 278 1.40 15.46 1.24
C GLY A 278 2.02 14.85 2.48
N ARG A 279 1.25 14.67 3.56
CA ARG A 279 1.75 14.11 4.83
C ARG A 279 0.87 13.00 5.35
N GLU A 280 1.47 11.98 5.94
CA GLU A 280 0.77 10.97 6.73
C GLU A 280 1.62 10.49 7.91
N ALA A 281 0.96 9.96 8.94
CA ALA A 281 1.64 9.11 9.92
C ALA A 281 2.20 7.88 9.21
N ALA A 282 3.33 7.33 9.64
CA ALA A 282 3.84 6.09 9.06
C ALA A 282 2.73 5.00 9.04
N PHE A 283 2.52 4.35 7.89
CA PHE A 283 1.40 3.42 7.60
C PHE A 283 -0.03 3.99 7.71
N GLY A 284 -0.20 5.30 7.88
CA GLY A 284 -1.50 5.95 7.94
C GLY A 284 -2.34 5.58 9.17
N PHE A 285 -1.70 5.29 10.30
CA PHE A 285 -2.36 4.74 11.49
C PHE A 285 -3.35 5.65 12.23
N LYS A 286 -3.34 6.94 11.95
CA LYS A 286 -4.20 7.90 12.65
C LYS A 286 -5.41 8.27 11.82
N ASP A 287 -6.31 8.99 12.45
CA ASP A 287 -7.42 9.63 11.77
C ASP A 287 -6.95 10.52 10.61
N LEU A 288 -7.63 10.44 9.47
CA LEU A 288 -7.21 11.01 8.18
C LEU A 288 -5.77 10.61 7.81
N ALA A 289 -5.39 9.37 8.16
CA ALA A 289 -4.04 8.82 8.07
C ALA A 289 -2.97 9.66 8.81
N GLY A 290 -3.36 10.55 9.72
CA GLY A 290 -2.44 11.44 10.44
C GLY A 290 -2.01 12.67 9.64
N GLN A 291 -2.67 12.99 8.54
CA GLN A 291 -2.33 14.13 7.67
C GLN A 291 -2.12 15.44 8.46
N CYS A 292 -3.08 15.78 9.31
CA CYS A 292 -3.06 17.01 10.13
C CYS A 292 -2.86 16.75 11.62
N ALA A 293 -2.50 15.53 12.01
CA ALA A 293 -2.31 15.16 13.41
C ALA A 293 -0.85 15.39 13.86
N ASN A 294 -0.61 15.39 15.16
CA ASN A 294 0.75 15.18 15.67
C ASN A 294 1.11 13.69 15.51
N ASN A 295 2.20 13.38 14.81
CA ASN A 295 2.67 12.01 14.56
C ASN A 295 4.03 11.73 15.22
N SER A 296 4.44 12.50 16.24
CA SER A 296 5.75 12.36 16.90
C SER A 296 6.03 10.97 17.51
N ASP A 297 4.99 10.18 17.76
CA ASP A 297 5.00 8.82 18.30
C ASP A 297 5.27 7.73 17.26
N ILE A 298 5.03 8.02 15.97
CA ILE A 298 5.14 7.04 14.87
C ILE A 298 5.89 7.58 13.65
N GLY A 299 6.31 8.84 13.68
CA GLY A 299 6.96 9.50 12.56
C GLY A 299 5.99 9.84 11.43
N ASN A 300 6.54 10.49 10.42
CA ASN A 300 5.79 10.99 9.28
C ASN A 300 6.41 10.50 7.98
N TRP A 301 5.53 10.18 7.03
CA TRP A 301 5.87 10.06 5.62
C TRP A 301 5.35 11.28 4.88
N TYR A 302 6.10 11.70 3.87
CA TYR A 302 5.85 12.90 3.10
C TYR A 302 5.98 12.58 1.62
N SER A 303 5.02 13.03 0.84
CA SER A 303 5.11 12.99 -0.62
C SER A 303 5.63 14.33 -1.10
N MET A 304 6.56 14.32 -2.04
CA MET A 304 7.22 15.52 -2.56
C MET A 304 6.86 15.77 -4.03
N PRO A 305 5.62 16.20 -4.36
CA PRO A 305 5.23 16.44 -5.74
C PRO A 305 6.11 17.48 -6.43
N SER A 306 6.57 17.15 -7.63
CA SER A 306 7.36 18.05 -8.48
C SER A 306 6.66 19.38 -8.77
N ALA A 307 5.32 19.41 -8.89
CA ALA A 307 4.59 20.65 -9.15
C ALA A 307 4.57 21.62 -7.95
N GLY A 308 4.92 21.13 -6.75
CA GLY A 308 5.12 21.93 -5.55
C GLY A 308 6.57 22.37 -5.32
N ARG A 309 7.52 21.97 -6.16
CA ARG A 309 8.94 22.25 -5.94
C ARG A 309 9.27 23.72 -6.21
N CYS A 310 10.05 24.30 -5.31
CA CYS A 310 10.62 25.63 -5.40
C CYS A 310 12.03 25.59 -5.99
N GLU A 311 12.36 26.61 -6.78
CA GLU A 311 13.73 26.92 -7.22
C GLU A 311 14.43 27.90 -6.27
N SER A 312 13.66 28.61 -5.44
CA SER A 312 14.22 29.56 -4.48
C SER A 312 13.35 29.75 -3.25
N ARG A 313 13.94 30.29 -2.18
CA ARG A 313 13.22 30.64 -0.96
C ARG A 313 12.15 31.72 -1.17
N ALA A 314 12.34 32.63 -2.12
CA ALA A 314 11.36 33.68 -2.42
C ALA A 314 10.03 33.07 -2.91
N GLN A 315 10.09 32.07 -3.78
CA GLN A 315 8.92 31.35 -4.29
C GLN A 315 8.20 30.56 -3.18
N LEU A 316 8.95 30.01 -2.22
CA LEU A 316 8.32 29.36 -1.07
C LEU A 316 7.50 30.39 -0.29
N MET A 317 8.07 31.56 0.00
CA MET A 317 7.45 32.59 0.82
C MET A 317 6.21 33.23 0.16
N ASP A 318 6.19 33.37 -1.17
CA ASP A 318 5.04 33.90 -1.92
C ASP A 318 3.94 32.85 -2.19
N GLY A 319 4.21 31.57 -1.92
CA GLY A 319 3.27 30.47 -2.07
C GLY A 319 3.06 29.98 -3.49
N THR A 320 3.95 30.33 -4.43
CA THR A 320 3.95 29.79 -5.80
C THR A 320 4.44 28.35 -5.88
N CYS A 321 5.08 27.87 -4.80
CA CYS A 321 5.50 26.49 -4.58
C CYS A 321 5.38 26.17 -3.08
N THR A 322 5.62 24.91 -2.70
CA THR A 322 5.37 24.40 -1.34
C THR A 322 6.57 23.74 -0.70
N TRP A 323 7.66 23.46 -1.41
CA TRP A 323 8.88 22.92 -0.81
C TRP A 323 10.17 23.22 -1.58
N LEU A 324 11.26 23.41 -0.85
CA LEU A 324 12.59 23.77 -1.35
C LEU A 324 13.64 22.87 -0.71
N ILE A 325 14.50 22.26 -1.54
CA ILE A 325 15.71 21.60 -1.05
C ILE A 325 16.68 22.70 -0.62
N GLU A 326 17.01 22.74 0.67
CA GLU A 326 18.04 23.67 1.17
C GLU A 326 19.43 23.07 0.93
N GLU A 327 19.60 21.80 1.29
CA GLU A 327 20.83 21.06 1.06
C GLU A 327 20.59 19.54 1.15
N ARG A 328 21.50 18.76 0.54
CA ARG A 328 21.70 17.37 0.92
C ARG A 328 22.82 17.33 1.95
N VAL A 329 22.48 16.93 3.17
CA VAL A 329 23.37 17.00 4.31
C VAL A 329 24.40 15.88 4.28
N LYS A 330 23.96 14.64 3.97
CA LYS A 330 24.81 13.45 3.98
C LYS A 330 24.17 12.29 3.22
N THR A 331 24.97 11.46 2.56
CA THR A 331 24.52 10.18 1.98
C THR A 331 25.38 9.05 2.53
N ILE A 332 24.77 7.96 2.98
CA ILE A 332 25.48 6.81 3.54
C ILE A 332 25.13 5.53 2.77
N ASN A 333 26.01 4.52 2.83
CA ASN A 333 25.68 3.19 2.34
C ASN A 333 24.64 2.53 3.27
N LEU A 334 23.59 1.92 2.70
CA LEU A 334 22.55 1.21 3.45
C LEU A 334 23.12 0.06 4.31
N THR A 335 24.21 -0.58 3.88
CA THR A 335 24.84 -1.66 4.65
C THR A 335 25.43 -1.18 5.97
N CYS A 336 25.85 0.08 6.07
CA CYS A 336 26.47 0.61 7.28
C CYS A 336 25.51 0.57 8.49
N PRO A 337 24.34 1.22 8.49
CA PRO A 337 23.42 1.13 9.62
C PRO A 337 22.93 -0.31 9.85
N PHE A 338 22.58 -1.04 8.79
CA PHE A 338 21.94 -2.35 8.92
C PHE A 338 22.88 -3.47 9.37
N GLU A 339 24.04 -3.59 8.74
CA GLU A 339 24.98 -4.69 8.96
C GLU A 339 26.09 -4.30 9.94
N GLU A 340 26.74 -3.15 9.72
CA GLU A 340 27.91 -2.75 10.52
C GLU A 340 27.54 -2.16 11.89
N ARG A 341 26.40 -1.47 11.98
CA ARG A 341 25.90 -0.86 13.23
C ARG A 341 24.80 -1.66 13.90
N GLY A 342 24.37 -2.77 13.30
CA GLY A 342 23.43 -3.72 13.90
C GLY A 342 21.97 -3.25 13.92
N MET A 343 21.58 -2.30 13.06
CA MET A 343 20.19 -1.85 12.96
C MET A 343 19.26 -2.99 12.55
N LEU A 344 19.70 -3.94 11.71
CA LEU A 344 18.88 -5.09 11.31
C LEU A 344 18.43 -5.91 12.53
N LYS A 345 19.37 -6.19 13.44
CA LYS A 345 19.07 -6.89 14.69
C LYS A 345 18.07 -6.09 15.54
N ALA A 346 18.27 -4.78 15.65
CA ALA A 346 17.36 -3.90 16.37
C ALA A 346 15.95 -3.84 15.77
N CYS A 347 15.81 -3.99 14.44
CA CYS A 347 14.50 -4.10 13.79
C CYS A 347 13.77 -5.39 14.20
N TYR A 348 14.46 -6.51 14.40
CA TYR A 348 13.86 -7.78 14.84
C TYR A 348 13.54 -7.82 16.34
N GLU A 349 14.33 -7.13 17.17
CA GLU A 349 14.20 -7.11 18.64
C GLU A 349 13.12 -6.12 19.15
N TYR A 350 12.03 -5.95 18.40
CA TYR A 350 10.97 -5.01 18.78
C TYR A 350 10.37 -5.34 20.16
N ASP A 351 10.37 -4.34 21.04
CA ASP A 351 9.73 -4.39 22.35
C ASP A 351 8.41 -3.61 22.29
N PRO A 352 7.23 -4.26 22.42
CA PRO A 352 5.93 -3.59 22.38
C PRO A 352 5.70 -2.63 23.54
N LYS A 353 6.55 -2.63 24.57
CA LYS A 353 6.50 -1.68 25.69
C LYS A 353 7.28 -0.39 25.41
N LYS A 354 8.01 -0.31 24.30
CA LYS A 354 8.82 0.86 23.91
C LYS A 354 8.23 1.54 22.67
N PRO A 355 8.63 2.80 22.39
CA PRO A 355 8.33 3.42 21.11
C PRO A 355 8.77 2.54 19.95
N VAL A 356 8.02 2.62 18.85
CA VAL A 356 8.21 1.79 17.67
C VAL A 356 9.64 1.94 17.14
N PHE A 357 10.36 0.82 17.05
CA PHE A 357 11.76 0.74 16.59
C PHE A 357 12.76 1.70 17.26
N ASP A 358 12.57 2.05 18.54
CA ASP A 358 13.42 3.05 19.23
C ASP A 358 14.93 2.75 19.16
N ALA A 359 15.33 1.48 19.37
CA ALA A 359 16.73 1.08 19.27
C ALA A 359 17.29 1.21 17.85
N ALA A 360 16.50 0.86 16.83
CA ALA A 360 16.90 1.02 15.43
C ALA A 360 16.98 2.51 15.04
N ARG A 361 16.05 3.34 15.54
CA ARG A 361 16.06 4.80 15.34
C ARG A 361 17.34 5.44 15.87
N ILE A 362 17.77 5.05 17.08
CA ILE A 362 19.02 5.57 17.66
C ILE A 362 20.24 5.20 16.80
N ILE A 363 20.29 3.97 16.28
CA ILE A 363 21.36 3.54 15.37
C ILE A 363 21.33 4.34 14.07
N PHE A 364 20.14 4.55 13.51
CA PHE A 364 19.93 5.33 12.30
C PHE A 364 20.38 6.79 12.50
N GLU A 365 19.96 7.45 13.57
CA GLU A 365 20.39 8.82 13.94
C GLU A 365 21.91 8.94 14.06
N ASN A 366 22.54 8.01 14.79
CA ASN A 366 24.01 8.01 14.98
C ASN A 366 24.77 7.81 13.67
N SER A 367 24.20 7.05 12.73
CA SER A 367 24.78 6.81 11.40
C SER A 367 24.93 8.10 10.61
N PHE A 368 24.01 9.05 10.79
CA PHE A 368 24.06 10.37 10.17
C PHE A 368 24.86 11.40 10.98
N ALA A 369 24.83 11.33 12.31
CA ALA A 369 25.44 12.33 13.20
C ALA A 369 26.98 12.40 13.17
N SER A 370 27.67 11.34 12.72
CA SER A 370 29.14 11.25 12.71
C SER A 370 29.63 10.39 11.54
N GLU A 371 30.88 10.59 11.11
CA GLU A 371 31.59 9.64 10.22
C GLU A 371 32.44 8.62 10.99
N ASP A 372 32.70 8.87 12.27
CA ASP A 372 33.51 8.00 13.13
C ASP A 372 32.75 6.70 13.49
N PRO A 373 33.23 5.52 13.04
CA PRO A 373 32.63 4.23 13.36
C PRO A 373 32.52 3.94 14.86
N ALA A 374 33.47 4.44 15.66
CA ALA A 374 33.48 4.22 17.11
C ALA A 374 32.34 4.97 17.83
N LYS A 375 31.75 5.99 17.18
CA LYS A 375 30.57 6.73 17.65
C LYS A 375 29.28 6.25 16.99
N GLY A 376 29.32 5.14 16.26
CA GLY A 376 28.19 4.61 15.49
C GLY A 376 27.97 5.30 14.14
N GLY A 377 28.91 6.14 13.71
CA GLY A 377 28.82 6.90 12.47
C GLY A 377 28.97 6.07 11.20
N CYS A 378 28.47 6.61 10.09
CA CYS A 378 28.67 6.08 8.74
C CYS A 378 29.39 7.13 7.88
N LYS A 379 30.26 6.69 6.97
CA LYS A 379 31.00 7.58 6.08
C LYS A 379 30.04 8.31 5.13
N ASP A 380 30.24 9.61 4.92
CA ASP A 380 29.55 10.33 3.85
C ASP A 380 30.12 9.92 2.48
N LEU A 381 29.23 9.51 1.59
CA LEU A 381 29.55 9.14 0.21
C LEU A 381 29.39 10.33 -0.75
N GLY A 382 28.85 11.46 -0.28
CA GLY A 382 28.60 12.64 -1.09
C GLY A 382 27.48 12.45 -2.11
N GLY A 383 27.58 13.14 -3.25
CA GLY A 383 26.63 13.06 -4.36
C GLY A 383 26.47 14.40 -5.10
N PRO A 384 25.49 14.53 -6.01
CA PRO A 384 25.23 15.80 -6.72
C PRO A 384 24.92 16.98 -5.80
N THR A 385 25.42 18.17 -6.09
CA THR A 385 25.00 19.42 -5.40
C THR A 385 23.75 19.99 -6.06
N PHE A 386 22.87 20.65 -5.28
CA PHE A 386 21.58 21.19 -5.75
C PHE A 386 21.65 22.70 -5.96
#